data_AF-A0A961H4S4-F1
#
_entry.id   AF-A0A961H4S4-F1
#
_cell.length_a   1.000
_cell.length_b   1.000
_cell.length_c   1.000
_cell.angle_alpha   90.00
_cell.angle_beta   90.00
_cell.angle_gamma   90.00
#
_symmetry.space_group_name_H-M   'P 1'
#
loop_
_entity.id
_entity.type
_entity.pdbx_description
1 polymer ?
#
loop_
_entity_poly.entity_id
_entity_poly.type
_entity_poly.pdbx_seq_one_letter_code
_entity_poly.pdbx_strand_id
1 'polypeptide(L)'
;MLRGNTATHSLSPLGLSMDIFAFPPVAFALSATSWFVQAVTNLLDPVTGSLSAALAIVVLTLLVRLLLIPVSISQVKAEWTRRRLAPKLRALQRKYKSKPEVLQRKVAALYKAENARPFAGILPTLAQAPVISLVYALFIHGTIGGHANVLLAASLGGVPL
;
A
#
# COMPACT_ATOMS: atom_id res chain seq x y z
N MET A 1 22.38 41.16 -37.60
CA MET A 1 21.18 41.88 -37.12
C MET A 1 19.94 41.06 -37.51
N LEU A 2 19.36 40.33 -36.56
CA LEU A 2 18.03 39.74 -36.70
C LEU A 2 17.25 40.05 -35.43
N ARG A 3 16.09 40.67 -35.62
CA ARG A 3 15.25 41.33 -34.63
C ARG A 3 13.92 40.56 -34.58
N GLY A 4 13.44 40.24 -33.38
CA GLY A 4 12.01 40.29 -33.07
C GLY A 4 11.28 39.01 -32.66
N ASN A 5 10.66 39.10 -31.47
CA ASN A 5 9.44 38.43 -30.99
C ASN A 5 9.52 36.97 -30.49
N THR A 6 9.44 36.71 -29.17
CA THR A 6 8.33 36.82 -28.17
C THR A 6 7.49 35.55 -28.08
N ALA A 7 7.29 35.14 -26.82
CA ALA A 7 6.17 34.35 -26.31
C ALA A 7 6.17 32.84 -26.60
N THR A 8 6.67 32.08 -25.62
CA THR A 8 5.95 30.91 -25.06
C THR A 8 6.29 30.74 -23.58
N HIS A 9 5.96 31.76 -22.78
CA HIS A 9 5.45 31.51 -21.44
C HIS A 9 3.98 31.17 -21.63
N SER A 10 3.62 29.89 -21.72
CA SER A 10 2.33 29.36 -21.25
C SER A 10 2.21 27.87 -21.60
N LEU A 11 1.54 27.15 -20.70
CA LEU A 11 0.90 25.84 -20.91
C LEU A 11 1.76 24.58 -20.73
N SER A 12 2.18 24.34 -19.49
CA SER A 12 1.82 23.06 -18.85
C SER A 12 0.65 23.32 -17.89
N PRO A 13 -0.61 23.35 -18.37
CA PRO A 13 -1.76 23.32 -17.49
C PRO A 13 -1.91 21.87 -16.99
N LEU A 14 -2.23 21.68 -15.72
CA LEU A 14 -2.68 20.39 -15.17
C LEU A 14 -1.66 19.25 -15.18
N GLY A 15 -0.45 19.51 -14.70
CA GLY A 15 0.39 18.47 -14.10
C GLY A 15 -0.04 18.19 -12.66
N LEU A 16 -1.28 17.72 -12.44
CA LEU A 16 -1.63 16.98 -11.22
C LEU A 16 -0.89 15.63 -11.28
N SER A 17 0.45 15.64 -11.33
CA SER A 17 1.22 14.59 -10.66
C SER A 17 0.89 14.80 -9.20
N MET A 18 -0.18 14.16 -8.72
CA MET A 18 -0.41 14.03 -7.30
C MET A 18 0.85 13.41 -6.75
N ASP A 19 1.73 14.26 -6.21
CA ASP A 19 2.94 13.84 -5.54
C ASP A 19 2.46 12.99 -4.39
N ILE A 20 2.46 11.67 -4.60
CA ILE A 20 2.09 10.68 -3.60
C ILE A 20 2.98 10.86 -2.35
N PHE A 21 4.13 11.50 -2.52
CA PHE A 21 5.09 11.90 -1.51
C PHE A 21 4.80 13.24 -0.82
N ALA A 22 3.93 14.10 -1.37
CA ALA A 22 3.45 15.33 -0.73
C ALA A 22 2.26 15.10 0.22
N PHE A 23 1.76 13.85 0.31
CA PHE A 23 0.82 13.48 1.36
C PHE A 23 1.47 13.72 2.73
N PRO A 24 0.90 14.54 3.64
CA PRO A 24 1.62 15.03 4.82
C PRO A 24 2.21 13.94 5.72
N PRO A 25 1.54 12.79 5.95
CA PRO A 25 2.13 11.66 6.66
C PRO A 25 3.32 10.99 5.94
N VAL A 26 3.30 10.91 4.60
CA VAL A 26 4.37 10.32 3.81
C VAL A 26 5.57 11.27 3.75
N ALA A 27 5.33 12.57 3.57
CA ALA A 27 6.37 13.59 3.62
C ALA A 27 7.08 13.61 4.99
N PHE A 28 6.32 13.51 6.08
CA PHE A 28 6.89 13.42 7.43
C PHE A 28 7.77 12.18 7.59
N ALA A 29 7.30 11.00 7.13
CA ALA A 29 8.08 9.76 7.18
C ALA A 29 9.39 9.86 6.38
N LEU A 30 9.37 10.48 5.19
CA LEU A 30 10.55 10.72 4.37
C LEU A 30 11.52 11.69 5.04
N SER A 31 11.02 12.77 5.64
CA SER A 31 11.84 13.74 6.37
C SER A 31 12.52 13.12 7.59
N ALA A 32 11.80 12.29 8.35
CA ALA A 32 12.36 11.56 9.48
C ALA A 32 13.42 10.54 9.05
N THR A 33 13.19 9.84 7.94
CA THR A 33 14.14 8.87 7.40
C THR A 33 15.41 9.57 6.93
N SER A 34 15.30 10.66 6.18
CA SER A 34 16.46 11.42 5.68
C SER A 34 17.30 12.03 6.79
N TRP A 35 16.66 12.61 7.82
CA TRP A 35 17.33 13.11 9.02
C TRP A 35 18.12 12.00 9.73
N PHE A 36 17.50 10.83 9.87
CA PHE A 36 18.12 9.71 10.55
C PHE A 36 19.32 9.14 9.78
N VAL A 37 19.21 8.99 8.45
CA VAL A 37 20.34 8.57 7.61
C VAL A 37 21.49 9.56 7.71
N GLN A 38 21.22 10.86 7.64
CA GLN A 38 22.25 11.90 7.76
C GLN A 38 22.92 11.89 9.15
N ALA A 39 22.16 11.69 10.22
CA ALA A 39 22.71 11.58 11.56
C ALA A 39 23.65 10.37 11.71
N VAL A 40 23.28 9.23 11.11
CA VAL A 40 24.12 8.02 11.09
C VAL A 40 25.36 8.23 10.22
N THR A 41 25.23 8.81 9.02
CA THR A 41 26.37 9.09 8.12
C THR A 41 27.38 10.02 8.77
N ASN A 42 26.94 11.14 9.36
CA ASN A 42 27.84 12.08 10.04
C ASN A 42 28.57 11.45 11.24
N LEU A 43 27.98 10.43 11.87
CA LEU A 43 28.58 9.69 12.98
C LEU A 43 29.59 8.63 12.51
N LEU A 44 29.38 8.05 11.31
CA LEU A 44 30.24 7.00 10.73
C LEU A 44 31.38 7.54 9.84
N ASP A 45 31.23 8.74 9.29
CA ASP A 45 32.24 9.41 8.45
C ASP A 45 33.64 9.50 9.07
N PRO A 46 33.83 9.80 10.38
CA PRO A 46 35.18 9.85 10.95
C PRO A 46 35.86 8.48 11.05
N VAL A 47 35.14 7.37 10.89
CA VAL A 47 35.66 6.00 11.12
C VAL A 47 35.87 5.21 9.82
N THR A 48 35.14 5.51 8.74
CA THR A 48 35.01 4.57 7.60
C THR A 48 35.21 5.15 6.19
N GLY A 49 35.40 6.46 6.02
CA GLY A 49 35.72 7.06 4.72
C GLY A 49 34.72 6.68 3.61
N SER A 50 35.19 6.19 2.46
CA SER A 50 34.33 5.87 1.30
C SER A 50 33.36 4.69 1.47
N LEU A 51 33.51 3.87 2.52
CA LEU A 51 32.59 2.76 2.82
C LEU A 51 31.48 3.15 3.82
N SER A 52 31.52 4.37 4.37
CA SER A 52 30.58 4.85 5.39
C SER A 52 29.13 4.76 4.92
N ALA A 53 28.87 5.11 3.65
CA ALA A 53 27.53 5.07 3.06
C ALA A 53 26.94 3.64 3.00
N ALA A 54 27.73 2.64 2.59
CA ALA A 54 27.27 1.26 2.51
C ALA A 54 27.00 0.67 3.91
N LEU A 55 27.88 0.95 4.87
CA LEU A 55 27.70 0.53 6.27
C LEU A 55 26.52 1.26 6.93
N ALA A 56 26.31 2.55 6.63
CA ALA A 56 25.17 3.30 7.12
C ALA A 56 23.83 2.69 6.67
N ILE A 57 23.74 2.21 5.42
CA ILE A 57 22.55 1.52 4.90
C ILE A 57 22.32 0.18 5.62
N VAL A 58 23.38 -0.59 5.88
CA VAL A 58 23.28 -1.87 6.61
C VAL A 58 22.84 -1.64 8.06
N VAL A 59 23.43 -0.67 8.74
CA VAL A 59 23.05 -0.29 10.10
C VAL A 59 21.60 0.20 10.14
N LEU A 60 21.22 1.08 9.21
CA LEU A 60 19.85 1.56 9.05
C LEU A 60 18.87 0.40 8.89
N THR A 61 19.15 -0.55 8.00
CA THR A 61 18.25 -1.70 7.76
C THR A 61 18.15 -2.61 8.97
N LEU A 62 19.24 -2.83 9.73
CA LEU A 62 19.19 -3.57 10.99
C LEU A 62 18.36 -2.84 12.06
N LEU A 63 18.53 -1.52 12.19
CA LEU A 63 17.77 -0.68 13.13
C LEU A 63 16.28 -0.67 12.80
N VAL A 64 15.94 -0.46 11.52
CA VAL A 64 14.57 -0.53 11.02
C VAL A 64 14.00 -1.92 11.29
N ARG A 65 14.73 -3.00 10.99
CA ARG A 65 14.30 -4.37 11.34
C ARG A 65 14.02 -4.52 12.83
N LEU A 66 14.91 -4.02 13.69
CA LEU A 66 14.76 -4.12 15.14
C LEU A 66 13.52 -3.36 15.64
N LEU A 67 13.26 -2.17 15.09
CA LEU A 67 12.06 -1.38 15.38
C LEU A 67 10.77 -2.04 14.85
N LEU A 68 10.86 -2.78 13.74
CA LEU A 68 9.71 -3.50 13.18
C LEU A 68 9.40 -4.81 13.93
N ILE A 69 10.32 -5.39 14.70
CA ILE A 69 10.07 -6.62 15.48
C ILE A 69 8.77 -6.57 16.31
N PRO A 70 8.50 -5.55 17.15
CA PRO A 70 7.25 -5.49 17.92
C PRO A 70 6.00 -5.46 17.01
N VAL A 71 6.09 -4.77 15.87
CA VAL A 71 5.03 -4.74 14.87
C VAL A 71 4.84 -6.12 14.25
N SER A 72 5.92 -6.79 13.84
CA SER A 72 5.88 -8.15 13.29
C SER A 72 5.30 -9.15 14.27
N ILE A 73 5.64 -9.08 15.56
CA ILE A 73 5.04 -9.93 16.61
C ILE A 73 3.53 -9.68 16.70
N SER A 74 3.10 -8.41 16.64
CA SER A 74 1.67 -8.08 16.66
C SER A 74 0.92 -8.63 15.43
N GLN A 75 1.55 -8.60 14.25
CA GLN A 75 1.01 -9.16 13.02
C GLN A 75 0.88 -10.68 13.10
N VAL A 76 1.92 -11.38 13.59
CA VAL A 76 1.89 -12.83 13.79
C VAL A 76 0.82 -13.22 14.81
N LYS A 77 0.72 -12.51 15.92
CA LYS A 77 -0.32 -12.76 16.94
C LYS A 77 -1.73 -12.63 16.35
N ALA A 78 -1.98 -11.60 15.54
CA ALA A 78 -3.27 -11.41 14.89
C ALA A 78 -3.62 -12.56 13.93
N GLU A 79 -2.63 -13.07 13.19
CA GLU A 79 -2.79 -14.20 12.27
C GLU A 79 -3.09 -15.51 13.01
N TRP A 80 -2.38 -15.79 14.11
CA TRP A 80 -2.65 -16.93 14.97
C TRP A 80 -4.08 -16.90 15.56
N THR A 81 -4.52 -15.74 16.06
CA THR A 81 -5.88 -15.56 16.55
C THR A 81 -6.91 -15.84 15.45
N ARG A 82 -6.68 -15.38 14.22
CA ARG A 82 -7.58 -15.66 13.08
C ARG A 82 -7.66 -17.14 12.74
N ARG A 83 -6.52 -17.84 12.69
CA ARG A 83 -6.48 -19.30 12.45
C ARG A 83 -7.23 -20.06 13.54
N ARG A 84 -7.12 -19.63 14.79
CA ARG A 84 -7.85 -20.21 15.93
C ARG A 84 -9.36 -19.94 15.86
N LEU A 85 -9.79 -18.78 15.38
CA LEU A 85 -11.22 -18.42 15.26
C LEU A 85 -11.89 -19.05 14.03
N ALA A 86 -11.15 -19.34 12.96
CA ALA A 86 -11.67 -19.91 11.72
C ALA A 86 -12.57 -21.16 11.91
N PRO A 87 -12.19 -22.20 12.69
CA PRO A 87 -13.05 -23.36 12.89
C PRO A 87 -14.34 -23.01 13.66
N LYS A 88 -14.27 -22.11 14.65
CA LYS A 88 -15.44 -21.65 15.41
C LYS A 88 -16.41 -20.87 14.53
N LEU A 89 -15.91 -20.01 13.65
CA LEU A 89 -16.72 -19.32 12.65
C LEU A 89 -17.42 -20.30 11.72
N ARG A 90 -16.71 -21.32 11.20
CA ARG A 90 -17.29 -22.34 10.31
C ARG A 90 -18.39 -23.14 11.02
N ALA A 91 -18.21 -23.50 12.29
CA ALA A 91 -19.24 -24.17 13.07
C ALA A 91 -20.50 -23.30 13.24
N LEU A 92 -20.32 -22.00 13.48
CA LEU A 92 -21.42 -21.04 13.60
C LEU A 92 -22.16 -20.87 12.27
N GLN A 93 -21.43 -20.74 11.16
CA GLN A 93 -21.99 -20.66 9.81
C GLN A 93 -22.80 -21.91 9.45
N ARG A 94 -22.33 -23.10 9.82
CA ARG A 94 -23.07 -24.35 9.61
C ARG A 94 -24.34 -24.40 10.47
N LYS A 95 -24.26 -24.01 11.75
CA LYS A 95 -25.38 -24.07 12.70
C LYS A 95 -26.49 -23.06 12.40
N TYR A 96 -26.14 -21.89 11.87
CA TYR A 96 -27.08 -20.79 11.62
C TYR A 96 -27.21 -20.43 10.13
N LYS A 97 -26.91 -21.36 9.22
CA LYS A 97 -26.97 -21.15 7.75
C LYS A 97 -28.31 -20.55 7.30
N SER A 98 -29.40 -21.01 7.91
CA SER A 98 -30.77 -20.58 7.57
C SER A 98 -31.24 -19.34 8.34
N LYS A 99 -30.40 -18.73 9.20
CA LYS A 99 -30.76 -17.60 10.08
C LYS A 99 -29.67 -16.52 10.04
N PRO A 100 -29.61 -15.71 8.96
CA PRO A 100 -28.52 -14.76 8.74
C PRO A 100 -28.40 -13.69 9.84
N GLU A 101 -29.52 -13.16 10.35
CA GLU A 101 -29.52 -12.17 11.45
C GLU A 101 -28.93 -12.75 12.74
N VAL A 102 -29.28 -13.99 13.07
CA VAL A 102 -28.77 -14.70 14.26
C VAL A 102 -27.28 -15.02 14.08
N LEU A 103 -26.87 -15.43 12.88
CA LEU A 103 -25.49 -15.68 12.53
C LEU A 103 -24.64 -14.43 12.75
N GLN A 104 -25.05 -13.27 12.23
CA GLN A 104 -24.31 -12.01 12.40
C GLN A 104 -24.12 -11.65 13.87
N ARG A 105 -25.18 -11.72 14.68
CA ARG A 105 -25.11 -11.44 16.13
C ARG A 105 -24.16 -12.40 16.85
N LYS A 106 -24.20 -13.70 16.52
CA LYS A 106 -23.32 -14.71 17.14
C LYS A 106 -21.87 -14.57 16.70
N VAL A 107 -21.62 -14.22 15.45
CA VAL A 107 -20.27 -13.94 14.94
C VAL A 107 -19.68 -12.72 15.67
N ALA A 108 -20.45 -11.63 15.79
CA ALA A 108 -20.03 -10.45 16.51
C ALA A 108 -19.74 -10.74 18.00
N ALA A 109 -20.60 -11.53 18.65
CA ALA A 109 -20.38 -11.97 20.03
C ALA A 109 -19.12 -12.82 20.19
N LEU A 110 -18.82 -13.71 19.23
CA LEU A 110 -17.61 -14.53 19.23
C LEU A 110 -16.34 -13.69 19.11
N TYR A 111 -16.31 -12.72 18.19
CA TYR A 111 -15.17 -11.79 18.05
C TYR A 111 -14.94 -10.98 19.34
N LYS A 112 -16.02 -10.51 19.98
CA LYS A 112 -15.96 -9.76 21.24
C LYS A 112 -15.45 -10.63 22.40
N ALA A 113 -15.91 -11.88 22.49
CA ALA A 113 -15.46 -12.82 23.52
C ALA A 113 -13.99 -13.20 23.39
N GLU A 114 -13.45 -13.29 22.16
CA GLU A 114 -12.06 -13.65 21.89
C GLU A 114 -11.12 -12.44 21.78
N ASN A 115 -11.60 -11.22 22.06
CA ASN A 115 -10.85 -9.95 21.89
C ASN A 115 -10.17 -9.83 20.51
N ALA A 116 -10.77 -10.42 19.48
CA ALA A 116 -10.22 -10.47 18.14
C ALA A 116 -10.80 -9.34 17.29
N ARG A 117 -9.94 -8.56 16.63
CA ARG A 117 -10.38 -7.48 15.74
C ARG A 117 -10.76 -8.06 14.36
N PRO A 118 -12.03 -7.96 13.92
CA PRO A 118 -12.47 -8.53 12.64
C PRO A 118 -11.69 -7.95 11.45
N PHE A 119 -11.27 -6.68 11.54
CA PHE A 119 -10.63 -5.94 10.46
C PHE A 119 -9.09 -6.05 10.36
N ALA A 120 -8.42 -6.75 11.28
CA ALA A 120 -6.96 -6.71 11.43
C ALA A 120 -6.11 -7.13 10.20
N GLY A 121 -6.72 -7.74 9.18
CA GLY A 121 -6.06 -8.09 7.93
C GLY A 121 -7.01 -8.10 6.74
N ILE A 122 -8.00 -7.20 6.76
CA ILE A 122 -8.68 -6.75 5.52
C ILE A 122 -8.06 -5.43 5.04
N LEU A 123 -7.28 -4.76 5.90
CA LEU A 123 -6.55 -3.53 5.57
C LEU A 123 -5.64 -3.65 4.32
N PRO A 124 -4.83 -4.71 4.15
CA PRO A 124 -3.98 -4.84 2.97
C PRO A 124 -4.78 -5.16 1.70
N THR A 125 -5.83 -5.96 1.81
CA THR A 125 -6.74 -6.26 0.70
C THR A 125 -7.57 -5.04 0.29
N LEU A 126 -7.95 -4.19 1.25
CA LEU A 126 -8.60 -2.91 0.98
C LEU A 126 -7.65 -1.91 0.34
N ALA A 127 -6.38 -1.87 0.76
CA ALA A 127 -5.36 -1.05 0.11
C ALA A 127 -5.08 -1.47 -1.34
N GLN A 128 -5.36 -2.73 -1.70
CA GLN A 128 -5.27 -3.24 -3.06
C GLN A 128 -6.53 -2.98 -3.91
N ALA A 129 -7.68 -2.66 -3.30
CA ALA A 129 -8.92 -2.38 -4.03
C ALA A 129 -8.79 -1.31 -5.13
N PRO A 130 -8.04 -0.19 -4.93
CA PRO A 130 -7.81 0.80 -5.98
C PRO A 130 -7.12 0.23 -7.22
N VAL A 131 -6.18 -0.71 -7.03
CA VAL A 131 -5.45 -1.35 -8.14
C VAL A 131 -6.41 -2.19 -8.99
N ILE A 132 -7.29 -2.97 -8.33
CA ILE A 132 -8.29 -3.79 -9.01
C ILE A 132 -9.31 -2.92 -9.74
N SER A 133 -9.77 -1.82 -9.12
CA SER A 133 -10.67 -0.85 -9.77
C SER A 133 -10.05 -0.21 -11.01
N LEU A 134 -8.74 0.09 -10.98
CA LEU A 134 -8.02 0.62 -12.14
C LEU A 134 -7.98 -0.39 -13.29
N VAL A 135 -7.62 -1.64 -12.99
CA VAL A 135 -7.58 -2.72 -13.97
C VAL A 135 -8.97 -2.97 -14.56
N TYR A 136 -10.01 -3.02 -13.73
CA TYR A 136 -11.37 -3.19 -14.21
C TYR A 136 -11.82 -2.02 -15.11
N ALA A 137 -11.49 -0.78 -14.73
CA ALA A 137 -11.78 0.41 -15.54
C ALA A 137 -11.11 0.34 -16.92
N LEU A 138 -9.88 -0.17 -17.01
CA LEU A 138 -9.15 -0.36 -18.28
C LEU A 138 -9.83 -1.34 -19.23
N PHE A 139 -10.57 -2.34 -18.74
CA PHE A 139 -11.22 -3.33 -19.61
C PHE A 139 -12.68 -3.01 -19.96
N ILE A 140 -13.31 -2.07 -19.26
CA ILE A 140 -14.71 -1.68 -19.54
C ILE A 140 -14.81 -0.33 -20.29
N HIS A 141 -13.79 0.52 -20.22
CA HIS A 141 -13.79 1.81 -20.92
C HIS A 141 -13.21 1.68 -22.32
N GLY A 142 -14.02 1.98 -23.33
CA GLY A 142 -13.59 2.04 -24.73
C GLY A 142 -12.66 3.22 -25.05
N THR A 143 -12.51 4.18 -24.13
CA THR A 143 -11.62 5.33 -24.28
C THR A 143 -10.86 5.59 -22.98
N ILE A 144 -9.55 5.81 -23.08
CA ILE A 144 -8.66 6.11 -21.95
C ILE A 144 -7.93 7.42 -22.30
N GLY A 145 -8.11 8.45 -21.48
CA GLY A 145 -7.43 9.74 -21.68
C GLY A 145 -7.70 10.39 -23.05
N GLY A 146 -8.92 10.25 -23.58
CA GLY A 146 -9.32 10.82 -24.88
C GLY A 146 -8.91 10.01 -26.12
N HIS A 147 -8.25 8.86 -25.93
CA HIS A 147 -7.83 7.97 -27.02
C HIS A 147 -8.62 6.66 -26.97
N ALA A 148 -8.87 6.05 -28.13
CA ALA A 148 -9.50 4.73 -28.20
C ALA A 148 -8.63 3.70 -27.45
N ASN A 149 -9.28 2.82 -26.69
CA ASN A 149 -8.60 1.82 -25.89
C ASN A 149 -7.99 0.74 -26.80
N VAL A 150 -6.71 0.91 -27.12
CA VAL A 150 -5.93 -0.01 -27.96
C VAL A 150 -5.82 -1.43 -27.37
N LEU A 151 -6.09 -1.62 -26.08
CA LEU A 151 -6.07 -2.94 -25.43
C LEU A 151 -7.29 -3.79 -25.78
N LEU A 152 -8.45 -3.16 -26.03
CA LEU A 152 -9.66 -3.84 -26.53
C LEU A 152 -9.58 -4.14 -28.03
N ALA A 153 -8.71 -3.42 -28.75
CA ALA A 153 -8.41 -3.68 -30.16
C ALA A 153 -7.27 -4.71 -30.34
N ALA A 154 -6.55 -5.05 -29.26
CA ALA A 154 -5.45 -6.00 -29.30
C ALA A 154 -5.97 -7.44 -29.24
N SER A 155 -5.74 -8.21 -30.30
CA SER A 155 -6.09 -9.64 -30.34
C SER A 155 -4.93 -10.50 -29.82
N LEU A 156 -5.19 -11.37 -28.85
CA LEU A 156 -4.24 -12.40 -28.41
C LEU A 156 -4.57 -13.71 -29.15
N GLY A 157 -3.77 -14.07 -30.15
CA GLY A 157 -3.95 -15.31 -30.90
C GLY A 157 -5.22 -15.36 -31.79
N GLY A 158 -5.72 -14.21 -32.27
CA GLY A 158 -6.88 -14.14 -33.16
C GLY A 158 -8.23 -14.02 -32.45
N VAL A 159 -8.24 -13.96 -31.11
CA VAL A 159 -9.44 -13.65 -30.32
C VAL A 159 -9.34 -12.21 -29.82
N PRO A 160 -10.32 -11.34 -30.12
CA PRO A 160 -10.38 -10.00 -29.52
C PRO A 160 -10.60 -10.13 -28.01
N LEU A 161 -9.81 -9.39 -27.22
CA LEU A 161 -9.89 -9.36 -25.75
C LEU A 161 -10.96 -8.39 -25.26
#